data_AF-A0A2T5V5F9-F1
#
_entry.id   AF-A0A2T5V5F9-F1
#
_cell.length_a   1.000
_cell.length_b   1.000
_cell.length_c   1.000
_cell.angle_alpha   90.00
_cell.angle_beta   90.00
_cell.angle_gamma   90.00
#
_symmetry.space_group_name_H-M   'P 1'
#
loop_
_entity.id
_entity.type
_entity.pdbx_description
1 polymer ?
#
loop_
_entity_poly.entity_id
_entity_poly.type
_entity_poly.pdbx_seq_one_letter_code
_entity_poly.pdbx_strand_id
1 'polypeptide(L)' 'MNVHAQTSGHLADPWEGFSTGSWRDETNVRGFIQENYTPYEGDAAFLAPASARTIALWAR' A
#
# COMPACT_ATOMS: atom_id res chain seq x y z
N MET A 1 -31.92 19.18 -20.93
CA MET A 1 -31.57 19.15 -19.50
C MET A 1 -31.34 17.70 -19.11
N ASN A 2 -30.09 17.33 -18.84
CA ASN A 2 -29.73 16.22 -17.98
C ASN A 2 -28.30 16.47 -17.50
N VAL A 3 -28.21 16.81 -16.22
CA VAL A 3 -26.98 17.09 -15.49
C VAL A 3 -26.43 15.76 -14.98
N HIS A 4 -25.51 15.14 -15.69
CA HIS A 4 -24.72 14.05 -15.11
C HIS A 4 -23.64 14.69 -14.22
N ALA A 5 -23.85 14.57 -12.91
CA ALA A 5 -22.93 14.99 -11.88
C ALA A 5 -21.53 14.40 -12.14
N GLN A 6 -20.58 15.27 -12.44
CA GLN A 6 -19.16 14.94 -12.48
C GLN A 6 -18.67 14.85 -11.03
N THR A 7 -18.65 13.65 -10.46
CA THR A 7 -17.91 13.41 -9.21
C THR A 7 -16.43 13.37 -9.54
N SER A 8 -15.78 14.53 -9.58
CA SER A 8 -14.32 14.63 -9.62
C SER A 8 -13.75 14.25 -8.24
N GLY A 9 -13.79 12.97 -7.90
CA GLY A 9 -12.92 12.43 -6.87
C GLY A 9 -11.52 12.38 -7.47
N HIS A 10 -10.67 13.35 -7.11
CA HIS A 10 -9.24 13.21 -7.35
C HIS A 10 -8.75 12.05 -6.48
N LEU A 11 -8.85 10.83 -6.99
CA LEU A 11 -8.24 9.66 -6.38
C LEU A 11 -6.75 9.95 -6.34
N ALA A 12 -6.16 9.96 -5.14
CA ALA A 12 -4.73 10.05 -4.98
C ALA A 12 -4.07 8.99 -5.87
N ASP A 13 -2.97 9.36 -6.53
CA ASP A 13 -2.21 8.39 -7.33
C ASP A 13 -1.79 7.25 -6.38
N PRO A 14 -2.27 6.01 -6.58
CA PRO A 14 -1.92 4.90 -5.70
C PRO A 14 -0.42 4.59 -5.73
N TRP A 15 0.32 5.15 -6.71
CA TRP A 15 1.75 4.97 -6.89
C TRP A 15 2.59 6.14 -6.41
N GLU A 16 1.98 7.12 -5.75
CA GLU A 16 2.67 8.27 -5.16
C GLU A 16 3.74 7.81 -4.16
N GLY A 17 4.96 8.35 -4.30
CA GLY A 17 6.10 8.04 -3.41
C GLY A 17 6.93 6.80 -3.79
N PHE A 18 6.48 5.99 -4.76
CA PHE A 18 7.29 4.87 -5.27
C PHE A 18 8.23 5.29 -6.41
N SER A 19 9.43 4.70 -6.45
CA SER A 19 10.41 4.79 -7.52
C SER A 19 9.82 4.35 -8.86
N THR A 20 10.08 5.10 -9.93
CA THR A 20 9.65 4.77 -11.31
C THR A 20 10.40 3.57 -11.87
N GLY A 21 9.79 2.81 -12.79
CA GLY A 21 10.45 1.75 -13.56
C GLY A 21 9.48 1.03 -14.48
N SER A 22 9.95 0.01 -15.20
CA SER A 22 9.14 -0.75 -16.18
C SER A 22 7.84 -1.30 -15.58
N TRP A 23 7.81 -1.55 -14.27
CA TRP A 23 6.61 -1.98 -13.54
C TRP A 23 5.41 -1.04 -13.66
N ARG A 24 5.60 0.23 -14.07
CA ARG A 24 4.48 1.16 -14.35
C ARG A 24 3.80 0.91 -15.69
N ASP A 25 4.49 0.31 -16.64
CA ASP A 25 4.03 0.13 -18.02
C ASP A 25 3.66 -1.32 -18.35
N GLU A 26 4.16 -2.28 -17.55
CA GLU A 26 3.88 -3.71 -17.73
C GLU A 26 3.68 -4.43 -16.38
N THR A 27 3.05 -5.60 -16.42
CA THR A 27 2.91 -6.47 -15.24
C THR A 27 4.28 -7.02 -14.81
N ASN A 28 4.98 -6.30 -13.93
CA ASN A 28 6.31 -6.66 -13.45
C ASN A 28 6.46 -6.43 -11.94
N VAL A 29 5.82 -7.30 -11.16
CA VAL A 29 5.84 -7.25 -9.69
C VAL A 29 7.27 -7.38 -9.13
N ARG A 30 8.13 -8.17 -9.79
CA ARG A 30 9.55 -8.30 -9.38
C ARG A 30 10.27 -6.95 -9.45
N GLY A 31 10.10 -6.21 -10.55
CA GLY A 31 10.68 -4.87 -10.73
C GLY A 31 10.18 -3.90 -9.67
N PHE A 32 8.87 -3.88 -9.41
CA PHE A 32 8.29 -3.05 -8.34
C PHE A 32 8.95 -3.32 -6.98
N ILE A 33 9.06 -4.59 -6.57
CA ILE A 33 9.66 -4.95 -5.28
C ILE A 33 11.10 -4.49 -5.21
N GLN A 34 11.92 -4.82 -6.22
CA GLN A 34 13.35 -4.49 -6.21
C GLN A 34 13.62 -2.98 -6.12
N GLU A 35 12.80 -2.16 -6.79
CA GLU A 35 12.97 -0.69 -6.82
C GLU A 35 12.44 0.03 -5.56
N ASN A 36 11.61 -0.63 -4.75
CA ASN A 36 10.84 0.06 -3.69
C ASN A 36 10.94 -0.56 -2.29
N TYR A 37 11.50 -1.76 -2.14
CA TYR A 37 11.67 -2.34 -0.81
C TYR A 37 12.84 -1.69 -0.06
N THR A 38 12.67 -1.52 1.25
CA THR A 38 13.78 -1.19 2.15
C THR A 38 14.17 -2.45 2.90
N PRO A 39 15.36 -3.03 2.65
CA PRO A 39 15.87 -4.11 3.47
C PRO A 39 15.87 -3.72 4.95
N TYR A 40 15.35 -4.60 5.80
CA TYR A 40 15.40 -4.43 7.25
C TYR A 40 16.36 -5.45 7.85
N GLU A 41 17.48 -4.97 8.37
CA GLU A 41 18.54 -5.79 8.99
C GLU A 41 18.58 -5.63 10.53
N GLY A 42 17.58 -4.96 11.10
CA GLY A 42 17.43 -4.79 12.55
C GLY A 42 16.81 -6.01 13.24
N ASP A 43 16.32 -5.80 14.46
CA ASP A 43 15.77 -6.86 15.31
C ASP A 43 14.26 -6.71 15.57
N ALA A 44 13.73 -7.51 16.50
CA ALA A 44 12.31 -7.53 16.83
C ALA A 44 11.86 -6.36 17.73
N ALA A 45 12.74 -5.44 18.14
CA ALA A 45 12.42 -4.43 19.15
C ALA A 45 11.34 -3.42 18.71
N PHE A 46 11.12 -3.23 17.40
CA PHE A 46 10.08 -2.34 16.88
C PHE A 46 8.66 -2.96 16.87
N LEU A 47 8.55 -4.27 17.09
CA LEU A 47 7.27 -4.98 16.97
C LEU A 47 6.26 -4.48 18.00
N ALA A 48 5.05 -4.15 17.53
CA ALA A 48 3.93 -3.76 18.38
C ALA A 48 3.10 -4.99 18.81
N PRO A 49 2.46 -4.96 20.00
CA PRO A 49 1.57 -6.03 20.43
C PRO A 49 0.25 -6.05 19.63
N ALA A 50 -0.48 -7.17 19.71
CA ALA A 50 -1.81 -7.28 19.09
C ALA A 50 -2.80 -6.25 19.67
N SER A 51 -3.67 -5.71 18.80
CA SER A 51 -4.72 -4.79 19.23
C SER A 51 -5.80 -5.49 20.05
N ALA A 52 -6.51 -4.74 20.90
CA ALA A 52 -7.66 -5.27 21.65
C ALA A 52 -8.73 -5.88 20.74
N ARG A 53 -8.99 -5.28 19.57
CA ARG A 53 -9.91 -5.81 18.56
C ARG A 53 -9.44 -7.16 18.00
N THR A 54 -8.13 -7.29 17.75
CA THR A 54 -7.52 -8.55 17.28
C THR A 54 -7.66 -9.65 18.33
N ILE A 55 -7.36 -9.35 19.60
CA ILE A 55 -7.48 -10.31 20.71
C ILE A 55 -8.92 -10.78 20.87
N ALA A 56 -9.89 -9.86 20.85
CA ALA A 56 -11.31 -10.18 20.98
C ALA A 56 -11.82 -11.06 19.82
N LEU A 57 -11.36 -10.80 18.59
CA LEU A 57 -11.74 -11.62 17.43
C LEU A 57 -11.14 -13.03 17.52
N TRP A 58 -9.91 -13.17 18.00
CA TRP A 58 -9.21 -14.46 18.11
C TRP A 58 -9.74 -15.34 19.25
N ALA A 59 -10.30 -14.75 20.31
CA ALA A 59 -10.85 -15.47 21.45
C ALA A 59 -12.24 -16.10 21.21
N ARG A 60 -12.82 -15.89 20.03
CA ARG A 60 -14.11 -16.44 19.62
C ARG A 60 -13.95 -17.79 18.95
#